data_AF-A0A4S5CHA5-F1
#
_entry.id   AF-A0A4S5CHA5-F1
#
_cell.length_a   1.000
_cell.length_b   1.000
_cell.length_c   1.000
_cell.angle_alpha   90.00
_cell.angle_beta   90.00
_cell.angle_gamma   90.00
#
_symmetry.space_group_name_H-M   'P 1'
#
loop_
_entity.id
_entity.type
_entity.pdbx_description
1 polymer ?
#
loop_
_entity_poly.entity_id
_entity_poly.type
_entity_poly.pdbx_seq_one_letter_code
_entity_poly.pdbx_strand_id
1 'polypeptide(L)'
;MAKDTDCVNFVTDDNTGGYFVCECQNCGEVFNSKDCDGGGANADAGDYGDCYCPHCNQVDPEECDNPNLVWNVQQAKINRLVASLEKIASLTLGANARCYQDEAREAIAAVTGKR
;
A
#
# COMPACT_ATOMS: atom_id res chain seq x y z
N MET A 1 -4.86 -15.77 18.00
CA MET A 1 -3.63 -15.01 18.28
C MET A 1 -3.68 -13.80 17.40
N ALA A 2 -3.94 -12.63 17.98
CA ALA A 2 -3.90 -11.37 17.25
C ALA A 2 -2.48 -11.22 16.70
N LYS A 3 -2.35 -11.16 15.38
CA LYS A 3 -1.12 -10.63 14.76
C LYS A 3 -1.18 -9.13 15.01
N ASP A 4 -0.80 -8.77 16.21
CA ASP A 4 -0.71 -7.40 16.64
C ASP A 4 0.18 -6.66 15.64
N THR A 5 -0.44 -5.76 14.90
CA THR A 5 0.11 -4.42 14.71
C THR A 5 1.55 -4.41 14.18
N ASP A 6 1.80 -5.08 13.05
CA ASP A 6 2.96 -4.78 12.19
C ASP A 6 2.70 -3.45 11.47
N CYS A 7 2.53 -2.39 12.26
CA CYS A 7 2.78 -1.03 11.81
C CYS A 7 4.30 -0.97 11.77
N VAL A 8 4.95 -1.27 10.67
CA VAL A 8 5.13 -0.32 9.58
C VAL A 8 5.81 -1.02 8.41
N ASN A 9 5.31 -0.84 7.18
CA ASN A 9 6.08 -1.14 5.96
C ASN A 9 7.20 -0.10 5.76
N PHE A 10 7.90 0.30 6.83
CA PHE A 10 9.03 1.20 6.72
C PHE A 10 10.26 0.41 6.33
N VAL A 11 10.93 0.95 5.33
CA VAL A 11 12.26 0.56 4.91
C VAL A 11 13.20 1.16 5.94
N THR A 12 13.99 0.35 6.64
CA THR A 12 14.98 0.86 7.60
C THR A 12 16.19 1.38 6.83
N ASP A 13 16.63 2.61 7.10
CA ASP A 13 17.77 3.27 6.46
C ASP A 13 19.13 2.91 7.11
N ASP A 14 19.12 2.13 8.20
CA ASP A 14 20.29 1.87 9.04
C ASP A 14 20.87 0.45 8.91
N ASN A 15 20.35 -0.38 8.00
CA ASN A 15 20.78 -1.77 7.78
C ASN A 15 20.81 -2.63 9.06
N THR A 16 20.00 -2.30 10.07
CA THR A 16 19.94 -3.05 11.35
C THR A 16 19.12 -4.35 11.28
N GLY A 17 18.76 -4.80 10.08
CA GLY A 17 18.02 -6.06 9.84
C GLY A 17 16.55 -5.87 9.49
N GLY A 18 16.16 -4.72 8.94
CA GLY A 18 14.81 -4.47 8.40
C GLY A 18 14.69 -4.70 6.90
N TYR A 19 13.47 -4.51 6.37
CA TYR A 19 13.24 -4.54 4.93
C TYR A 19 13.93 -3.36 4.24
N PHE A 20 14.44 -3.60 3.04
CA PHE A 20 15.10 -2.60 2.18
C PHE A 20 14.33 -2.42 0.88
N VAL A 21 14.75 -1.49 0.02
CA VAL A 21 14.15 -1.28 -1.30
C VAL A 21 14.97 -2.02 -2.35
N CYS A 22 14.31 -2.85 -3.15
CA CYS A 22 14.91 -3.57 -4.26
C CYS A 22 14.61 -2.89 -5.59
N GLU A 23 15.54 -3.00 -6.53
CA GLU A 23 15.36 -2.73 -7.96
C GLU A 23 15.61 -4.00 -8.75
N CYS A 24 14.66 -4.38 -9.61
CA CYS A 24 14.85 -5.53 -10.48
C CYS A 24 15.59 -5.13 -11.76
N GLN A 25 16.77 -5.70 -11.99
CA GLN A 25 17.61 -5.37 -13.15
C GLN A 25 17.09 -5.90 -14.49
N ASN A 26 15.99 -6.67 -14.49
CA ASN A 26 15.31 -7.13 -15.70
C ASN A 26 14.13 -6.24 -16.09
N CYS A 27 13.20 -5.96 -15.15
CA CYS A 27 12.01 -5.16 -15.46
C CYS A 27 12.07 -3.69 -15.01
N GLY A 28 13.07 -3.30 -14.21
CA GLY A 28 13.25 -1.94 -13.69
C GLY A 28 12.25 -1.54 -12.61
N GLU A 29 11.41 -2.47 -12.12
CA GLU A 29 10.47 -2.20 -11.04
C GLU A 29 11.20 -2.08 -9.70
N VAL A 30 10.72 -1.15 -8.88
CA VAL A 30 11.27 -0.86 -7.55
C VAL A 30 10.23 -1.18 -6.48
N PHE A 31 10.57 -2.06 -5.55
CA PHE A 31 9.63 -2.65 -4.59
C PHE A 31 10.30 -2.91 -3.23
N ASN A 32 9.49 -3.24 -2.22
CA ASN A 32 10.01 -3.54 -0.88
C ASN A 32 10.53 -4.98 -0.86
N SER A 33 11.66 -5.25 -0.21
CA SER A 33 12.21 -6.62 -0.14
C SER A 33 11.29 -7.62 0.58
N LYS A 34 10.32 -7.14 1.38
CA LYS A 34 9.21 -7.94 1.93
C LYS A 34 8.31 -8.54 0.84
N ASP A 35 8.20 -7.87 -0.29
CA ASP A 35 7.37 -8.27 -1.42
C ASP A 35 8.13 -9.20 -2.38
N CYS A 36 9.42 -9.48 -2.13
CA CYS A 36 10.14 -10.53 -2.86
C CYS A 36 9.49 -11.89 -2.60
N ASP A 37 9.29 -12.66 -3.66
CA ASP A 37 8.90 -14.07 -3.54
C ASP A 37 10.15 -14.91 -3.21
N GLY A 38 9.98 -16.06 -2.55
CA GLY A 38 11.10 -16.89 -2.07
C GLY A 38 11.56 -16.51 -0.66
N GLY A 39 12.76 -16.96 -0.25
CA GLY A 39 13.40 -16.47 0.98
C GLY A 39 12.89 -17.11 2.26
N GLY A 40 12.78 -18.44 2.28
CA GLY A 40 12.56 -19.18 3.53
C GLY A 40 13.68 -18.90 4.55
N ALA A 41 13.45 -19.26 5.83
CA ALA A 41 14.37 -18.98 6.95
C ALA A 41 15.79 -19.59 6.85
N ASN A 42 16.13 -20.25 5.75
CA ASN A 42 17.40 -20.92 5.51
C ASN A 42 18.22 -20.25 4.37
N ALA A 43 18.00 -18.95 4.13
CA ALA A 43 18.64 -18.16 3.07
C ALA A 43 20.15 -17.86 3.31
N ASP A 44 20.84 -18.66 4.12
CA ASP A 44 22.28 -18.53 4.42
C ASP A 44 23.11 -19.79 4.08
N ALA A 45 22.51 -20.80 3.45
CA ALA A 45 23.18 -22.05 3.07
C ALA A 45 23.98 -21.98 1.74
N GLY A 46 24.07 -20.81 1.11
CA GLY A 46 24.88 -20.60 -0.10
C GLY A 46 24.16 -20.94 -1.41
N ASP A 47 22.83 -20.89 -1.40
CA ASP A 47 21.94 -21.14 -2.53
C ASP A 47 21.70 -19.82 -3.28
N TYR A 48 22.08 -19.74 -4.56
CA TYR A 48 21.59 -18.67 -5.44
C TYR A 48 20.14 -18.98 -5.81
N GLY A 49 19.23 -17.99 -5.81
CA GLY A 49 17.79 -18.24 -6.03
C GLY A 49 16.89 -18.10 -4.82
N ASP A 50 17.30 -17.32 -3.84
CA ASP A 50 16.57 -17.13 -2.58
C ASP A 50 15.57 -15.98 -2.63
N CYS A 51 15.65 -15.08 -3.61
CA CYS A 51 14.63 -14.05 -3.81
C CYS A 51 14.30 -13.86 -5.29
N TYR A 52 13.03 -13.62 -5.57
CA TYR A 52 12.51 -13.44 -6.92
C TYR A 52 11.73 -12.13 -7.01
N CYS A 53 11.90 -11.45 -8.14
CA CYS A 53 11.10 -10.27 -8.44
C CYS A 53 9.62 -10.65 -8.58
N PRO A 54 8.71 -10.04 -7.81
CA PRO A 54 7.27 -10.36 -7.84
C PRO A 54 6.58 -9.93 -9.15
N HIS A 55 7.29 -9.18 -10.02
CA HIS A 55 6.76 -8.66 -11.27
C HIS A 55 7.14 -9.49 -12.49
N CYS A 56 8.34 -10.11 -12.48
CA CYS A 56 8.86 -10.81 -13.65
C CYS A 56 9.59 -12.12 -13.34
N ASN A 57 9.64 -12.55 -12.07
CA ASN A 57 10.34 -13.74 -11.57
C ASN A 57 11.84 -13.77 -11.87
N GLN A 58 12.44 -12.62 -12.16
CA GLN A 58 13.90 -12.49 -12.22
C GLN A 58 14.48 -12.87 -10.85
N VAL A 59 15.53 -13.67 -10.89
CA VAL A 59 16.25 -14.14 -9.71
C VAL A 59 17.13 -13.03 -9.14
N ASP A 60 17.21 -12.97 -7.82
CA ASP A 60 18.10 -12.13 -7.02
C ASP A 60 18.02 -10.63 -7.39
N PRO A 61 16.84 -9.97 -7.27
CA PRO A 61 16.76 -8.52 -7.39
C PRO A 61 17.66 -7.83 -6.37
N GLU A 62 18.36 -6.78 -6.80
CA GLU A 62 19.38 -6.10 -6.00
C GLU A 62 18.77 -4.96 -5.18
N GLU A 63 19.48 -4.51 -4.15
CA GLU A 63 19.12 -3.28 -3.43
C GLU A 63 19.20 -2.07 -4.38
N CYS A 64 18.20 -1.18 -4.33
CA CYS A 64 18.17 0.03 -5.14
C CYS A 64 19.11 1.07 -4.53
N ASP A 65 20.20 1.39 -5.23
CA ASP A 65 21.21 2.37 -4.80
C ASP A 65 20.86 3.82 -5.17
N ASN A 66 19.74 4.04 -5.87
CA ASN A 66 19.30 5.35 -6.33
C ASN A 66 18.24 5.97 -5.40
N PRO A 67 18.62 6.87 -4.47
CA PRO A 67 17.70 7.43 -3.49
C PRO A 67 16.57 8.25 -4.11
N ASN A 68 16.81 8.88 -5.27
CA ASN A 68 15.76 9.65 -5.96
C ASN A 68 14.67 8.73 -6.53
N LEU A 69 15.08 7.57 -7.08
CA LEU A 69 14.15 6.59 -7.60
C LEU A 69 13.31 5.98 -6.48
N VAL A 70 13.96 5.57 -5.38
CA VAL A 70 13.30 5.09 -4.17
C VAL A 70 12.26 6.11 -3.66
N TRP A 71 12.66 7.38 -3.54
CA TRP A 71 11.76 8.45 -3.09
C TRP A 71 10.54 8.59 -3.99
N ASN A 72 10.74 8.63 -5.31
CA ASN A 72 9.66 8.80 -6.28
C ASN A 72 8.64 7.65 -6.22
N VAL A 73 9.12 6.41 -6.02
CA VAL A 73 8.25 5.23 -5.89
C VAL A 73 7.41 5.31 -4.62
N GLN A 74 8.01 5.69 -3.49
CA GLN A 74 7.28 5.89 -2.24
C GLN A 74 6.26 7.03 -2.35
N GLN A 75 6.65 8.15 -2.96
CA GLN A 75 5.74 9.28 -3.20
C GLN A 75 4.57 8.88 -4.10
N ALA A 76 4.79 8.07 -5.13
CA ALA A 76 3.73 7.58 -5.99
C ALA A 76 2.73 6.68 -5.24
N LYS A 77 3.21 5.81 -4.33
CA LYS A 77 2.35 4.99 -3.46
C LYS A 77 1.50 5.88 -2.53
N ILE A 78 2.11 6.89 -1.90
CA ILE A 78 1.41 7.87 -1.05
C ILE A 78 0.32 8.59 -1.85
N ASN A 79 0.65 9.11 -3.03
CA ASN A 79 -0.32 9.85 -3.85
C ASN A 79 -1.53 8.98 -4.25
N ARG A 80 -1.32 7.71 -4.59
CA ARG A 80 -2.42 6.76 -4.89
C ARG A 80 -3.30 6.50 -3.67
N LEU A 81 -2.70 6.33 -2.50
CA LEU A 81 -3.43 6.14 -1.24
C LEU A 81 -4.24 7.39 -0.89
N VAL A 82 -3.64 8.58 -0.97
CA VAL A 82 -4.33 9.86 -0.73
C VAL A 82 -5.53 10.00 -1.67
N ALA A 83 -5.34 9.81 -2.98
CA ALA A 83 -6.44 9.89 -3.94
C ALA A 83 -7.58 8.89 -3.64
N SER A 84 -7.23 7.68 -3.17
CA SER A 84 -8.21 6.66 -2.79
C SER A 84 -8.99 7.07 -1.54
N LEU A 85 -8.30 7.62 -0.54
CA LEU A 85 -8.92 8.14 0.69
C LEU A 85 -9.82 9.33 0.42
N GLU A 86 -9.40 10.27 -0.43
CA GLU A 86 -10.22 11.43 -0.84
C GLU A 86 -11.50 10.99 -1.57
N LYS A 87 -11.39 9.96 -2.43
CA LYS A 87 -12.55 9.37 -3.09
C LYS A 87 -13.51 8.74 -2.09
N ILE A 88 -13.01 7.97 -1.12
CA ILE A 88 -13.84 7.36 -0.08
C ILE A 88 -14.50 8.45 0.76
N ALA A 89 -13.73 9.44 1.23
CA ALA A 89 -14.23 10.54 2.04
C ALA A 89 -15.35 11.31 1.32
N SER A 90 -15.19 11.61 0.03
CA SER A 90 -16.22 12.31 -0.75
C SER A 90 -17.48 11.47 -0.97
N LEU A 91 -17.35 10.16 -1.18
CA LEU A 91 -18.50 9.24 -1.28
C LEU A 91 -19.25 9.13 0.05
N THR A 92 -18.56 9.01 1.17
CA THR A 92 -19.17 8.90 2.50
C THR A 92 -19.87 10.21 2.90
N LEU A 93 -19.23 11.37 2.68
CA LEU A 93 -19.85 12.67 2.91
C LEU A 93 -21.08 12.87 2.03
N GLY A 94 -21.00 12.51 0.74
CA GLY A 94 -22.12 12.60 -0.19
C GLY A 94 -23.27 11.63 0.15
N ALA A 95 -22.97 10.43 0.63
CA ALA A 95 -23.98 9.47 1.09
C ALA A 95 -24.70 9.97 2.34
N ASN A 96 -23.96 10.44 3.35
CA ASN A 96 -24.53 10.98 4.58
C ASN A 96 -25.41 12.20 4.31
N ALA A 97 -24.96 13.12 3.45
CA ALA A 97 -25.72 14.30 3.07
C ALA A 97 -27.07 13.95 2.40
N ARG A 98 -27.10 12.90 1.57
CA ARG A 98 -28.35 12.42 0.95
C ARG A 98 -29.30 11.81 1.99
N CYS A 99 -28.80 10.96 2.88
CA CYS A 99 -29.61 10.38 3.95
C CYS A 99 -30.27 11.47 4.82
N TYR A 100 -29.51 12.49 5.23
CA TYR A 100 -30.05 13.62 6.00
C TYR A 100 -31.14 14.39 5.23
N GLN A 101 -30.99 14.57 3.92
CA GLN A 101 -32.00 15.24 3.11
C GLN A 101 -33.28 14.41 2.97
N ASP A 102 -33.17 13.09 2.85
CA ASP A 102 -34.32 12.19 2.72
C ASP A 102 -35.09 12.10 4.06
N GLU A 103 -34.39 11.97 5.19
CA GLU A 103 -34.99 12.04 6.54
C GLU A 103 -35.71 13.39 6.76
N ALA A 104 -35.08 14.50 6.36
CA ALA A 104 -35.69 15.82 6.47
C ALA A 104 -36.94 15.97 5.58
N ARG A 105 -36.93 15.37 4.37
CA ARG A 105 -38.10 15.36 3.47
C ARG A 105 -39.26 14.55 4.05
N GLU A 106 -38.98 13.37 4.59
CA GLU A 106 -40.00 12.54 5.25
C GLU A 106 -40.61 13.28 6.45
N ALA A 107 -39.79 13.92 7.27
CA ALA A 107 -40.26 14.72 8.41
C ALA A 107 -41.16 15.89 7.96
N ILE A 108 -40.78 16.62 6.91
CA ILE A 108 -41.59 17.72 6.36
C ILE A 108 -42.91 17.18 5.77
N ALA A 109 -42.89 16.06 5.05
CA ALA A 109 -44.08 15.44 4.51
C ALA A 109 -45.07 15.02 5.61
N ALA A 110 -44.55 14.46 6.72
CA ALA A 110 -45.35 14.08 7.88
C ALA A 110 -46.04 15.29 8.55
N VAL A 111 -45.36 16.44 8.63
CA VAL A 111 -45.92 17.66 9.24
C VAL A 111 -46.89 18.37 8.31
N THR A 112 -46.62 18.38 6.99
CA THR A 112 -47.39 19.17 6.02
C THR A 112 -48.60 18.43 5.44
N GLY A 113 -48.73 17.12 5.66
CA GLY A 113 -49.90 16.32 5.27
C GLY A 113 -50.11 16.18 3.75
N LYS A 114 -49.16 16.62 2.94
CA LYS A 114 -49.19 16.46 1.48
C LYS A 114 -48.66 15.06 1.13
N ARG A 115 -49.58 14.15 0.81
CA ARG A 115 -49.27 12.93 0.06
C ARG A 115 -49.13 13.27 -1.42
#